data_AF-A0A378ANY0-F1
#
_entry.id   AF-A0A378ANY0-F1
#
_cell.length_a   1.000
_cell.length_b   1.000
_cell.length_c   1.000
_cell.angle_alpha   90.00
_cell.angle_beta   90.00
_cell.angle_gamma   90.00
#
_symmetry.space_group_name_H-M   'P 1'
#
loop_
_entity.id
_entity.type
_entity.pdbx_description
1 polymer ?
#
loop_
_entity_poly.entity_id
_entity_poly.type
_entity_poly.pdbx_seq_one_letter_code
_entity_poly.pdbx_strand_id
1 'polypeptide(L)'
;MDAFQRRTGTADALLDKGDAGDDAILPATPAPEIIAAPVLHNAQPVPLSMLQRQKLLPILTPLLNQRCDDWQNQAIPAADRQITLTALDKTHSLAQALCWRAPYNDGYALWLVDNAQLSKPRLLTTEASSYADGAIVFLHKERGMADCVTGETRVWDGKTFTPSLKYSTGMCREITPGAPGCCRPLSAR
;
A
#
# COMPACT_ATOMS: atom_id res chain seq x y z
N MET A 1 26.40 -12.82 3.58
CA MET A 1 26.20 -11.45 3.07
C MET A 1 27.41 -11.04 2.23
N ASP A 2 28.60 -10.96 2.81
CA ASP A 2 29.83 -10.58 2.08
C ASP A 2 30.17 -11.54 0.95
N ALA A 3 30.17 -12.86 1.21
CA ALA A 3 30.42 -13.86 0.16
C ALA A 3 29.44 -13.78 -1.02
N PHE A 4 28.18 -13.41 -0.76
CA PHE A 4 27.17 -13.24 -1.82
C PHE A 4 27.46 -12.00 -2.67
N GLN A 5 27.89 -10.90 -2.04
CA GLN A 5 28.25 -9.65 -2.72
C GLN A 5 29.71 -9.63 -3.23
N ARG A 6 30.46 -10.73 -3.04
CA ARG A 6 31.90 -10.85 -3.31
C ARG A 6 32.76 -9.81 -2.57
N ARG A 7 32.41 -9.55 -1.31
CA ARG A 7 33.14 -8.63 -0.41
C ARG A 7 34.11 -9.34 0.54
N THR A 8 34.18 -10.67 0.54
CA THR A 8 35.12 -11.39 1.42
C THR A 8 36.56 -10.98 1.13
N GLY A 9 37.32 -10.62 2.15
CA GLY A 9 38.72 -10.20 2.05
C GLY A 9 38.91 -8.74 1.62
N THR A 10 37.85 -7.95 1.41
CA THR A 10 37.99 -6.50 1.20
C THR A 10 38.05 -5.74 2.52
N ALA A 11 38.50 -4.49 2.49
CA ALA A 11 38.57 -3.65 3.70
C ALA A 11 37.20 -3.43 4.36
N ASP A 12 36.15 -3.44 3.53
CA ASP A 12 34.76 -3.14 3.89
C ASP A 12 33.92 -4.40 4.19
N ALA A 13 34.53 -5.59 4.17
CA ALA A 13 33.85 -6.82 4.55
C ALA A 13 33.35 -6.73 6.00
N LEU A 14 32.15 -7.22 6.30
CA LEU A 14 31.62 -7.21 7.65
C LEU A 14 32.24 -8.31 8.52
N LEU A 15 32.46 -9.50 7.95
CA LEU A 15 32.90 -10.68 8.68
C LEU A 15 34.38 -11.03 8.49
N ASP A 16 34.87 -10.97 7.25
CA ASP A 16 36.21 -11.43 6.89
C ASP A 16 36.94 -10.34 6.10
N LYS A 17 37.58 -9.42 6.84
CA LYS A 17 38.23 -8.23 6.29
C LYS A 17 39.63 -8.55 5.77
N GLY A 18 40.03 -7.86 4.72
CA GLY A 18 41.40 -7.93 4.19
C GLY A 18 41.77 -6.66 3.43
N ASP A 19 42.80 -6.75 2.61
CA ASP A 19 43.37 -5.66 1.82
C ASP A 19 43.02 -5.74 0.32
N ALA A 20 42.15 -6.67 -0.07
CA ALA A 20 41.69 -6.78 -1.44
C ALA A 20 40.86 -5.55 -1.83
N GLY A 21 41.06 -5.07 -3.07
CA GLY A 21 40.29 -3.98 -3.65
C GLY A 21 38.86 -4.37 -4.05
N ASP A 22 38.08 -3.37 -4.42
CA ASP A 22 36.62 -3.51 -4.63
C ASP A 22 36.23 -4.01 -6.03
N ASP A 23 37.19 -4.27 -6.91
CA ASP A 23 36.95 -4.61 -8.33
C ASP A 23 36.15 -5.90 -8.53
N ALA A 24 36.15 -6.80 -7.54
CA ALA A 24 35.43 -8.06 -7.57
C ALA A 24 34.00 -7.99 -6.98
N ILE A 25 33.64 -6.86 -6.35
CA ILE A 25 32.34 -6.66 -5.70
C ILE A 25 31.25 -6.57 -6.77
N LEU A 26 30.13 -7.27 -6.53
CA LEU A 26 28.98 -7.19 -7.43
C LEU A 26 28.38 -5.78 -7.40
N PRO A 27 28.15 -5.14 -8.57
CA PRO A 27 27.46 -3.87 -8.61
C PRO A 27 26.05 -4.03 -8.05
N ALA A 28 25.55 -2.98 -7.40
CA ALA A 28 24.15 -2.96 -6.97
C ALA A 28 23.24 -3.11 -8.18
N THR A 29 22.28 -4.03 -8.12
CA THR A 29 21.24 -4.12 -9.13
C THR A 29 20.48 -2.78 -9.16
N PRO A 30 20.31 -2.15 -10.34
CA PRO A 30 19.52 -0.94 -10.45
C PRO A 30 18.14 -1.16 -9.87
N ALA A 31 17.63 -0.18 -9.12
CA ALA A 31 16.26 -0.23 -8.65
C ALA A 31 15.31 -0.30 -9.85
N PRO A 32 14.24 -1.13 -9.81
CA PRO A 32 13.26 -1.16 -10.87
C PRO A 32 12.62 0.21 -11.02
N GLU A 33 12.53 0.69 -12.26
CA GLU A 33 11.85 1.94 -12.58
C GLU A 33 10.34 1.71 -12.67
N ILE A 34 9.57 2.55 -11.98
CA ILE A 34 8.11 2.47 -11.96
C ILE A 34 7.58 3.67 -12.74
N ILE A 35 6.94 3.39 -13.87
CA ILE A 35 6.35 4.41 -14.71
C ILE A 35 4.89 4.60 -14.28
N ALA A 36 4.63 5.71 -13.57
CA ALA A 36 3.28 6.10 -13.21
C ALA A 36 2.49 6.49 -14.48
N ALA A 37 1.27 5.96 -14.61
CA ALA A 37 0.38 6.38 -15.69
C ALA A 37 -0.34 7.69 -15.35
N PRO A 38 -0.81 8.45 -16.36
CA PRO A 38 -1.57 9.67 -16.13
C PRO A 38 -2.86 9.41 -15.34
N VAL A 39 -3.14 10.27 -14.35
CA VAL A 39 -4.34 10.21 -13.52
C VAL A 39 -5.08 11.55 -13.49
N LEU A 40 -6.37 11.49 -13.15
CA LEU A 40 -7.17 12.66 -12.85
C LEU A 40 -6.83 13.15 -11.44
N HIS A 41 -6.07 14.24 -11.37
CA HIS A 41 -5.63 14.80 -10.10
C HIS A 41 -6.77 15.50 -9.37
N ASN A 42 -6.76 15.43 -8.03
CA ASN A 42 -7.75 16.03 -7.15
C ASN A 42 -9.19 15.55 -7.40
N ALA A 43 -9.35 14.37 -8.00
CA ALA A 43 -10.66 13.77 -8.20
C ALA A 43 -11.31 13.49 -6.84
N GLN A 44 -12.52 14.01 -6.65
CA GLN A 44 -13.24 13.86 -5.39
C GLN A 44 -14.04 12.56 -5.38
N PRO A 45 -14.13 11.88 -4.22
CA PRO A 45 -15.02 10.73 -4.06
C PRO A 45 -16.48 11.20 -4.15
N VAL A 46 -17.27 10.54 -5.00
CA VAL A 46 -18.70 10.82 -5.15
C VAL A 46 -19.55 9.60 -4.81
N PRO A 47 -20.79 9.79 -4.31
CA PRO A 47 -21.72 8.68 -4.14
C PRO A 47 -22.03 7.99 -5.48
N LEU A 48 -22.28 6.68 -5.44
CA LEU A 48 -22.68 5.93 -6.63
C LEU A 48 -23.98 6.48 -7.24
N SER A 49 -23.99 6.65 -8.56
CA SER A 49 -25.20 6.91 -9.35
C SER A 49 -26.16 5.71 -9.34
N MET A 50 -27.40 5.90 -9.77
CA MET A 50 -28.41 4.83 -9.79
C MET A 50 -27.94 3.60 -10.60
N LEU A 51 -27.39 3.83 -11.80
CA LEU A 51 -26.87 2.75 -12.65
C LEU A 51 -25.69 2.03 -12.00
N GLN A 52 -24.76 2.79 -11.40
CA GLN A 52 -23.61 2.23 -10.69
C GLN A 52 -24.06 1.39 -9.50
N ARG A 53 -25.06 1.84 -8.73
CA ARG A 53 -25.61 1.06 -7.61
C ARG A 53 -26.19 -0.27 -8.08
N GLN A 54 -26.99 -0.26 -9.14
CA GLN A 54 -27.59 -1.48 -9.71
C GLN A 54 -26.56 -2.50 -10.17
N LYS A 55 -25.40 -2.04 -10.68
CA LYS A 55 -24.34 -2.92 -11.19
C LYS A 55 -23.33 -3.35 -10.13
N LEU A 56 -22.91 -2.43 -9.26
CA LEU A 56 -21.82 -2.65 -8.31
C LEU A 56 -22.30 -3.26 -6.99
N LEU A 57 -23.42 -2.80 -6.41
CA LEU A 57 -23.84 -3.26 -5.08
C LEU A 57 -24.05 -4.78 -4.98
N PRO A 58 -24.67 -5.47 -5.96
CA PRO A 58 -24.82 -6.92 -5.90
C PRO A 58 -23.49 -7.68 -5.82
N ILE A 59 -22.39 -7.07 -6.29
CA ILE A 59 -21.05 -7.67 -6.31
C ILE A 59 -20.25 -7.26 -5.08
N LEU A 60 -20.27 -5.96 -4.73
CA LEU A 60 -19.44 -5.41 -3.67
C LEU A 60 -20.00 -5.72 -2.28
N THR A 61 -21.31 -5.66 -2.09
CA THR A 61 -21.93 -5.87 -0.77
C THR A 61 -21.65 -7.26 -0.18
N PRO A 62 -21.75 -8.38 -0.92
CA PRO A 62 -21.37 -9.68 -0.38
C PRO A 62 -19.89 -9.76 0.01
N LEU A 63 -18.99 -9.15 -0.77
CA LEU A 63 -17.56 -9.12 -0.46
C LEU A 63 -17.27 -8.31 0.80
N LEU A 64 -17.93 -7.16 0.95
CA LEU A 64 -17.86 -6.33 2.15
C LEU A 64 -18.39 -7.08 3.37
N ASN A 65 -19.55 -7.73 3.27
CA ASN A 65 -20.10 -8.55 4.35
C ASN A 65 -19.16 -9.70 4.77
N GLN A 66 -18.37 -10.23 3.84
CA GLN A 66 -17.46 -11.35 4.11
C GLN A 66 -16.11 -10.92 4.68
N ARG A 67 -15.60 -9.74 4.29
CA ARG A 67 -14.19 -9.36 4.48
C ARG A 67 -13.99 -8.08 5.29
N CYS A 68 -15.06 -7.36 5.60
CA CYS A 68 -15.00 -6.06 6.25
C CYS A 68 -15.88 -6.03 7.49
N ASP A 69 -15.23 -6.12 8.65
CA ASP A 69 -15.87 -6.22 9.96
C ASP A 69 -16.80 -5.01 10.25
N ASP A 70 -16.42 -3.83 9.78
CA ASP A 70 -17.14 -2.59 10.06
C ASP A 70 -18.27 -2.26 9.08
N TRP A 71 -18.41 -3.02 8.00
CA TRP A 71 -19.43 -2.73 6.99
C TRP A 71 -20.87 -2.83 7.52
N GLN A 72 -21.13 -3.75 8.45
CA GLN A 72 -22.44 -3.90 9.12
C GLN A 72 -22.46 -3.32 10.53
N ASN A 73 -21.37 -2.72 11.01
CA ASN A 73 -21.26 -2.24 12.37
C ASN A 73 -22.14 -1.00 12.58
N GLN A 74 -23.30 -1.16 13.22
CA GLN A 74 -24.30 -0.10 13.41
C GLN A 74 -23.82 1.09 14.25
N ALA A 75 -22.74 0.93 15.04
CA ALA A 75 -22.15 2.03 15.83
C ALA A 75 -21.46 3.08 14.96
N ILE A 76 -21.20 2.78 13.68
CA ILE A 76 -20.63 3.72 12.71
C ILE A 76 -21.76 4.58 12.11
N PRO A 77 -21.55 5.85 11.77
CA PRO A 77 -22.52 6.60 10.98
C PRO A 77 -22.74 5.96 9.61
N ALA A 78 -23.99 5.94 9.12
CA ALA A 78 -24.30 5.43 7.78
C ALA A 78 -23.59 6.23 6.66
N ALA A 79 -23.32 7.51 6.92
CA ALA A 79 -22.53 8.37 6.04
C ALA A 79 -21.07 7.89 5.88
N ASP A 80 -20.52 7.19 6.86
CA ASP A 80 -19.17 6.64 6.81
C ASP A 80 -19.17 5.21 6.25
N ARG A 81 -20.29 4.49 6.38
CA ARG A 81 -20.54 3.16 5.78
C ARG A 81 -21.18 3.27 4.39
N GLN A 82 -20.54 4.02 3.50
CA GLN A 82 -20.98 4.14 2.10
C GLN A 82 -19.88 3.69 1.13
N ILE A 83 -20.31 3.22 -0.04
CA ILE A 83 -19.41 3.03 -1.18
C ILE A 83 -19.38 4.33 -1.97
N THR A 84 -18.18 4.86 -2.16
CA THR A 84 -17.92 6.01 -3.02
C THR A 84 -17.15 5.58 -4.26
N LEU A 85 -17.19 6.40 -5.31
CA LEU A 85 -16.42 6.21 -6.52
C LEU A 85 -15.56 7.46 -6.79
N THR A 86 -14.28 7.25 -7.03
CA THR A 86 -13.33 8.31 -7.38
C THR A 86 -12.79 8.04 -8.78
N ALA A 87 -12.84 9.03 -9.67
CA ALA A 87 -12.29 8.87 -11.02
C ALA A 87 -10.76 8.73 -10.93
N LEU A 88 -10.20 7.69 -11.56
CA LEU A 88 -8.76 7.42 -11.56
C LEU A 88 -8.13 7.96 -12.85
N ASP A 89 -8.70 7.57 -13.99
CA ASP A 89 -8.31 8.04 -15.31
C ASP A 89 -9.56 8.13 -16.21
N LYS A 90 -9.38 8.21 -17.53
CA LYS A 90 -10.48 8.33 -18.50
C LYS A 90 -11.40 7.10 -18.53
N THR A 91 -10.87 5.93 -18.20
CA THR A 91 -11.54 4.62 -18.37
C THR A 91 -11.73 3.88 -17.06
N HIS A 92 -11.06 4.29 -15.98
CA HIS A 92 -11.10 3.62 -14.70
C HIS A 92 -11.55 4.54 -13.58
N SER A 93 -12.20 3.94 -12.59
CA SER A 93 -12.51 4.55 -11.32
C SER A 93 -12.13 3.61 -10.18
N LEU A 94 -11.99 4.16 -8.98
CA LEU A 94 -11.82 3.41 -7.74
C LEU A 94 -13.11 3.44 -6.94
N ALA A 95 -13.66 2.26 -6.64
CA ALA A 95 -14.69 2.14 -5.62
C ALA A 95 -14.02 1.96 -4.26
N GLN A 96 -14.47 2.74 -3.26
CA GLN A 96 -13.92 2.73 -1.91
C GLN A 96 -15.04 2.58 -0.88
N ALA A 97 -14.80 1.77 0.15
CA ALA A 97 -15.65 1.67 1.34
C ALA A 97 -14.80 1.43 2.59
N LEU A 98 -15.24 1.97 3.73
CA LEU A 98 -14.66 1.64 5.03
C LEU A 98 -14.79 0.14 5.29
N CYS A 99 -13.68 -0.52 5.61
CA CYS A 99 -13.62 -1.96 5.80
C CYS A 99 -13.50 -2.35 7.28
N TRP A 100 -12.61 -1.67 8.01
CA TRP A 100 -12.38 -1.88 9.44
C TRP A 100 -11.77 -0.63 10.08
N ARG A 101 -11.95 -0.48 11.40
CA ARG A 101 -11.32 0.55 12.23
C ARG A 101 -10.71 -0.07 13.47
N ALA A 102 -9.54 0.42 13.81
CA ALA A 102 -8.78 0.06 14.99
C ALA A 102 -8.31 1.35 15.69
N PRO A 103 -7.82 1.29 16.94
CA PRO A 103 -7.47 2.49 17.72
C PRO A 103 -6.51 3.50 17.04
N TYR A 104 -5.75 3.07 16.04
CA TYR A 104 -4.76 3.91 15.34
C TYR A 104 -4.86 3.86 13.82
N ASN A 105 -5.70 2.99 13.27
CA ASN A 105 -5.70 2.70 11.84
C ASN A 105 -7.14 2.51 11.38
N ASP A 106 -7.43 3.01 10.19
CA ASP A 106 -8.61 2.65 9.43
C ASP A 106 -8.15 1.89 8.19
N GLY A 107 -8.89 0.86 7.82
CA GLY A 107 -8.70 0.09 6.61
C GLY A 107 -9.86 0.30 5.65
N TYR A 108 -9.53 0.56 4.40
CA TYR A 108 -10.48 0.74 3.30
C TYR A 108 -10.34 -0.38 2.28
N ALA A 109 -11.50 -0.88 1.86
CA ALA A 109 -11.57 -1.77 0.72
C ALA A 109 -11.62 -0.96 -0.57
N LEU A 110 -10.72 -1.27 -1.50
CA LEU A 110 -10.60 -0.61 -2.80
C LEU A 110 -10.79 -1.61 -3.92
N TRP A 111 -11.60 -1.22 -4.92
CA TRP A 111 -11.75 -1.96 -6.17
C TRP A 111 -11.45 -1.07 -7.36
N LEU A 112 -10.70 -1.61 -8.32
CA LEU A 112 -10.58 -1.02 -9.64
C LEU A 112 -11.85 -1.32 -10.44
N VAL A 113 -12.48 -0.28 -10.97
CA VAL A 113 -13.68 -0.36 -11.79
C VAL A 113 -13.33 0.12 -13.19
N ASP A 114 -13.52 -0.73 -14.19
CA ASP A 114 -13.58 -0.30 -15.59
C ASP A 114 -14.93 0.38 -15.82
N ASN A 115 -14.92 1.65 -16.22
CA ASN A 115 -16.10 2.47 -16.43
C ASN A 115 -17.02 1.91 -17.53
N ALA A 116 -16.47 1.15 -18.48
CA ALA A 116 -17.25 0.46 -19.51
C ALA A 116 -17.79 -0.91 -19.03
N GLN A 117 -17.23 -1.48 -17.95
CA GLN A 117 -17.55 -2.81 -17.44
C GLN A 117 -17.82 -2.81 -15.93
N LEU A 118 -18.83 -2.04 -15.50
CA LEU A 118 -19.23 -1.92 -14.09
C LEU A 118 -19.59 -3.24 -13.41
N SER A 119 -19.84 -4.32 -14.14
CA SER A 119 -20.18 -5.65 -13.61
C SER A 119 -18.96 -6.52 -13.24
N LYS A 120 -17.73 -6.03 -13.40
CA LYS A 120 -16.51 -6.77 -13.07
C LYS A 120 -15.47 -5.94 -12.29
N PRO A 121 -15.83 -5.36 -11.14
CA PRO A 121 -14.87 -4.66 -10.29
C PRO A 121 -13.78 -5.63 -9.80
N ARG A 122 -12.51 -5.22 -9.83
CA ARG A 122 -11.37 -6.02 -9.38
C ARG A 122 -10.93 -5.54 -8.00
N LEU A 123 -10.99 -6.41 -6.99
CA LEU A 123 -10.49 -6.11 -5.66
C LEU A 123 -8.99 -5.82 -5.71
N LEU A 124 -8.58 -4.67 -5.15
CA LEU A 124 -7.18 -4.27 -5.03
C LEU A 124 -6.66 -4.59 -3.63
N THR A 125 -7.44 -4.28 -2.59
CA THR A 125 -7.07 -4.50 -1.19
C THR A 125 -8.27 -4.27 -0.26
N THR A 126 -8.18 -4.77 0.96
CA THR A 126 -9.04 -4.43 2.13
C THR A 126 -8.31 -3.60 3.18
N GLU A 127 -7.01 -3.35 2.97
CA GLU A 127 -6.09 -2.80 3.97
C GLU A 127 -5.58 -1.39 3.62
N ALA A 128 -6.17 -0.71 2.63
CA ALA A 128 -5.69 0.63 2.27
C ALA A 128 -5.93 1.60 3.44
N SER A 129 -4.94 2.41 3.76
CA SER A 129 -5.13 3.53 4.69
C SER A 129 -5.71 4.74 3.98
N SER A 130 -5.29 4.99 2.74
CA SER A 130 -5.83 6.04 1.90
C SER A 130 -5.53 5.84 0.42
N TYR A 131 -6.19 6.65 -0.41
CA TYR A 131 -5.90 6.81 -1.82
C TYR A 131 -5.89 8.30 -2.18
N ALA A 132 -4.92 8.73 -3.00
CA ALA A 132 -4.90 10.04 -3.64
C ALA A 132 -4.08 9.98 -4.93
N ASP A 133 -4.56 10.63 -5.99
CA ASP A 133 -3.82 10.89 -7.23
C ASP A 133 -3.00 9.71 -7.77
N GLY A 134 -3.64 8.54 -7.92
CA GLY A 134 -2.97 7.35 -8.46
C GLY A 134 -2.08 6.61 -7.47
N ALA A 135 -2.06 6.99 -6.19
CA ALA A 135 -1.30 6.31 -5.14
C ALA A 135 -2.24 5.73 -4.07
N ILE A 136 -2.07 4.45 -3.76
CA ILE A 136 -2.68 3.80 -2.59
C ILE A 136 -1.62 3.72 -1.52
N VAL A 137 -1.94 4.25 -0.34
CA VAL A 137 -1.07 4.24 0.83
C VAL A 137 -1.58 3.19 1.81
N PHE A 138 -0.64 2.38 2.29
CA PHE A 138 -0.80 1.45 3.39
C PHE A 138 0.10 1.96 4.50
N LEU A 139 -0.47 2.33 5.63
CA LEU A 139 0.26 2.75 6.81
C LEU A 139 -0.41 2.10 8.01
N HIS A 140 0.29 1.16 8.63
CA HIS A 140 -0.24 0.43 9.78
C HIS A 140 0.69 0.64 10.97
N LYS A 141 0.13 1.23 12.02
CA LYS A 141 0.74 1.32 13.33
C LYS A 141 0.43 0.05 14.13
N GLU A 142 1.46 -0.65 14.57
CA GLU A 142 1.33 -1.84 15.41
C GLU A 142 1.40 -1.47 16.89
N ARG A 143 0.79 -2.30 17.76
CA ARG A 143 0.96 -2.16 19.22
C ARG A 143 2.35 -2.66 19.63
N GLY A 144 3.15 -1.77 20.20
CA GLY A 144 4.44 -2.06 20.84
C GLY A 144 4.92 -0.88 21.68
N MET A 145 5.89 -1.09 22.59
CA MET A 145 6.41 -0.04 23.48
C MET A 145 7.07 1.16 22.77
N ALA A 146 7.18 1.13 21.44
CA ALA A 146 7.84 2.16 20.64
C ALA A 146 7.09 2.52 19.33
N ASP A 147 5.76 2.44 19.27
CA ASP A 147 4.96 2.94 18.15
C ASP A 147 5.45 2.50 16.75
N CYS A 148 5.69 1.19 16.57
CA CYS A 148 6.12 0.64 15.28
C CYS A 148 5.17 0.99 14.15
N VAL A 149 5.74 1.31 12.98
CA VAL A 149 4.96 1.52 11.75
C VAL A 149 5.50 0.67 10.61
N THR A 150 4.57 0.14 9.82
CA THR A 150 4.85 -0.41 8.49
C THR A 150 4.16 0.46 7.46
N GLY A 151 4.83 0.66 6.33
CA GLY A 151 4.32 1.48 5.25
C GLY A 151 4.57 0.86 3.89
N GLU A 152 3.60 1.01 3.00
CA GLU A 152 3.71 0.64 1.59
C GLU A 152 2.97 1.68 0.75
N THR A 153 3.50 1.99 -0.42
CA THR A 153 2.81 2.82 -1.42
C THR A 153 2.76 2.06 -2.73
N ARG A 154 1.57 1.92 -3.30
CA ARG A 154 1.37 1.36 -4.63
C ARG A 154 0.90 2.45 -5.57
N VAL A 155 1.50 2.54 -6.76
CA VAL A 155 1.23 3.56 -7.76
C VAL A 155 0.56 2.94 -8.99
N TRP A 156 -0.40 3.65 -9.56
CA TRP A 156 -1.09 3.28 -10.80
C TRP A 156 -0.14 3.30 -12.00
N ASP A 157 -0.01 2.16 -12.67
CA ASP A 157 0.83 2.00 -13.88
C ASP A 157 0.01 1.99 -15.20
N GLY A 158 -1.30 2.26 -15.12
CA GLY A 158 -2.21 2.23 -16.27
C GLY A 158 -2.99 0.92 -16.40
N LYS A 159 -2.61 -0.11 -15.63
CA LYS A 159 -3.28 -1.41 -15.59
C LYS A 159 -3.57 -1.87 -14.17
N THR A 160 -2.65 -1.65 -13.25
CA THR A 160 -2.75 -2.05 -11.85
C THR A 160 -1.99 -1.08 -10.93
N PHE A 161 -2.15 -1.28 -9.63
CA PHE A 161 -1.36 -0.58 -8.62
C PHE A 161 -0.14 -1.42 -8.27
N THR A 162 1.05 -0.89 -8.58
CA THR A 162 2.33 -1.58 -8.43
C THR A 162 3.11 -1.02 -7.23
N PRO A 163 3.68 -1.85 -6.34
CA PRO A 163 4.45 -1.38 -5.20
C PRO A 163 5.61 -0.48 -5.63
N SER A 164 5.65 0.72 -5.07
CA SER A 164 6.67 1.75 -5.34
C SER A 164 7.57 2.05 -4.16
N LEU A 165 7.04 1.84 -2.96
CA LEU A 165 7.76 2.02 -1.72
C LEU A 165 7.28 0.98 -0.74
N LYS A 166 8.21 0.41 0.04
CA LYS A 166 7.90 -0.40 1.20
C LYS A 166 8.92 -0.12 2.30
N TYR A 167 8.44 0.16 3.51
CA TYR A 167 9.27 0.48 4.65
C TYR A 167 8.66 -0.06 5.94
N SER A 168 9.53 -0.19 6.95
CA SER A 168 9.14 -0.51 8.31
C SER A 168 10.16 0.10 9.25
N THR A 169 9.73 0.43 10.47
CA THR A 169 10.62 0.78 11.57
C THR A 169 11.49 -0.39 12.06
N GLY A 170 11.25 -1.62 11.56
CA GLY A 170 11.98 -2.82 11.96
C GLY A 170 11.55 -3.32 13.34
N MET A 171 12.45 -3.99 14.06
CA MET A 171 12.19 -4.41 15.44
C MET A 171 12.22 -3.18 16.37
N CYS A 172 11.07 -2.58 16.69
CA CYS A 172 11.00 -1.49 17.68
C CYS A 172 11.01 -2.07 19.10
N ARG A 173 12.14 -2.70 19.44
CA ARG A 173 12.49 -3.15 20.78
C ARG A 173 13.12 -1.97 21.51
N GLU A 174 12.33 -1.26 22.30
CA GLU A 174 12.78 -0.35 23.38
C GLU A 174 14.05 0.45 23.08
N ILE A 175 14.12 1.10 21.91
CA ILE A 175 15.22 2.02 21.64
C ILE A 175 14.97 3.27 22.49
N THR A 176 15.83 3.51 23.48
CA THR A 176 15.85 4.73 24.28
C THR A 176 15.83 5.95 23.34
N PRO A 177 15.00 6.98 23.60
CA PRO A 177 14.97 8.18 22.78
C PRO A 177 16.39 8.74 22.58
N GLY A 178 16.89 8.75 21.32
CA GLY A 178 18.21 9.28 20.98
C GLY A 178 19.18 8.33 20.26
N ALA A 179 18.86 7.05 20.05
CA ALA A 179 19.76 6.16 19.29
C ALA A 179 19.59 6.33 17.76
N PRO A 180 20.69 6.36 16.98
CA PRO A 180 20.65 6.51 15.54
C PRO A 180 20.32 5.17 14.87
N GLY A 181 19.06 4.92 14.55
CA GLY A 181 18.72 3.63 13.93
C GLY A 181 17.27 3.43 13.50
N CYS A 182 16.57 4.47 13.03
CA CYS A 182 15.18 4.32 12.59
C CYS A 182 15.08 4.60 11.09
N CYS A 183 15.08 3.51 10.30
CA CYS A 183 14.56 3.34 8.93
C CYS A 183 15.53 2.50 8.07
N ARG A 184 15.20 1.20 7.89
CA ARG A 184 15.83 0.36 6.86
C ARG A 184 14.78 0.10 5.75
N PRO A 185 15.04 0.49 4.49
CA PRO A 185 14.15 0.18 3.39
C PRO A 185 14.09 -1.34 3.17
N LEU A 186 12.89 -1.89 3.01
CA LEU A 186 12.68 -3.27 2.60
C LEU A 186 12.57 -3.28 1.07
N SER A 187 13.55 -3.87 0.39
CA SER A 187 13.49 -4.05 -1.06
C SER A 187 12.25 -4.86 -1.42
N ALA A 188 11.39 -4.31 -2.29
CA ALA A 188 10.36 -5.11 -2.96
C ALA A 188 11.06 -6.21 -3.77
N ARG A 189 10.61 -7.45 -3.62
CA ARG A 189 10.96 -8.60 -4.46
C ARG A 189 9.70 -9.06 -5.17
#